data_AF-A0A017TG10-F1
#
_entry.id   AF-A0A017TG10-F1
#
_cell.length_a   1.000
_cell.length_b   1.000
_cell.length_c   1.000
_cell.angle_alpha   90.00
_cell.angle_beta   90.00
_cell.angle_gamma   90.00
#
_symmetry.space_group_name_H-M   'P 1'
#
loop_
_entity.id
_entity.type
_entity.pdbx_description
1 polymer ?
#
loop_
_entity_poly.entity_id
_entity_poly.type
_entity_poly.pdbx_seq_one_letter_code
_entity_poly.pdbx_strand_id
1 'polypeptide(L)' 'MPASARTSLWLHGLVDEVRREQALGLLGGGAAIAEVAWLVDYPEPSAFHRAFRRWTGQTPEAFRAQAAASR' A
#
# COMPACT_ATOMS: atom_id res chain seq x y z
N MET A 1 -3.05 23.29 -25.88
CA MET A 1 -3.60 22.39 -24.84
C MET A 1 -2.76 21.11 -24.84
N PRO A 2 -1.84 20.86 -23.90
CA PRO A 2 -0.89 19.76 -24.03
C PRO A 2 -1.50 18.43 -23.53
N ALA A 3 -1.42 17.40 -24.37
CA ALA A 3 -1.94 16.05 -24.17
C ALA A 3 -1.14 15.19 -23.17
N SER A 4 -0.20 15.78 -22.43
CA SER A 4 0.76 15.03 -21.59
C SER A 4 0.25 14.71 -20.18
N ALA A 5 -0.77 15.40 -19.68
CA ALA A 5 -1.26 15.20 -18.31
C ALA A 5 -2.05 13.90 -18.11
N ARG A 6 -2.56 13.30 -19.19
CA ARG A 6 -3.45 12.14 -19.12
C ARG A 6 -2.69 10.82 -18.96
N THR A 7 -1.46 10.68 -19.45
CA THR A 7 -0.70 9.42 -19.34
C THR A 7 -0.08 9.25 -17.93
N SER A 8 0.35 10.34 -17.31
CA SER A 8 1.04 10.33 -16.02
C SER A 8 0.17 9.92 -14.83
N LEU A 9 -1.13 10.23 -14.89
CA LEU A 9 -2.11 9.89 -13.84
C LEU A 9 -2.50 8.41 -13.86
N TRP A 10 -2.54 7.80 -15.05
CA TRP A 10 -2.90 6.39 -15.21
C TRP A 10 -1.76 5.44 -14.81
N LEU A 11 -0.50 5.83 -15.05
CA LEU A 11 0.65 5.04 -14.61
C LEU A 11 0.76 4.97 -13.08
N HIS A 12 0.53 6.11 -12.40
CA HIS A 12 0.53 6.14 -10.93
C HIS A 12 -0.57 5.27 -10.32
N GLY A 13 -1.78 5.25 -10.92
CA GLY A 13 -2.87 4.41 -10.45
C GLY A 13 -2.57 2.91 -10.55
N LEU A 14 -1.93 2.47 -11.64
CA LEU A 14 -1.58 1.06 -11.83
C LEU A 14 -0.48 0.61 -10.85
N VAL A 15 0.54 1.45 -10.62
CA VAL A 15 1.61 1.17 -9.66
C VAL A 15 1.05 1.08 -8.23
N ASP A 16 0.14 2.00 -7.88
CA ASP A 16 -0.53 2.00 -6.58
C ASP A 16 -1.37 0.73 -6.36
N GLU A 17 -2.05 0.23 -7.40
CA GLU A 17 -2.82 -1.02 -7.32
C GLU A 17 -1.91 -2.23 -7.03
N VAL A 18 -0.83 -2.38 -7.78
CA VAL A 18 0.13 -3.49 -7.57
C VAL A 18 0.74 -3.42 -6.17
N ARG A 19 1.16 -2.23 -5.72
CA ARG A 19 1.70 -2.04 -4.36
C ARG A 19 0.67 -2.36 -3.28
N ARG A 20 -0.60 -2.01 -3.51
CA ARG A 20 -1.71 -2.31 -2.59
C ARG A 20 -1.89 -3.82 -2.45
N GLU A 21 -1.99 -4.55 -3.55
CA GLU A 21 -2.18 -6.01 -3.53
C GLU A 21 -1.03 -6.73 -2.81
N GLN A 22 0.22 -6.35 -3.11
CA GLN A 22 1.40 -6.90 -2.44
C GLN A 22 1.40 -6.60 -0.93
N ALA A 23 1.10 -5.36 -0.55
CA ALA A 23 1.07 -4.95 0.86
C ALA A 23 -0.01 -5.71 1.65
N LEU A 24 -1.20 -5.91 1.07
CA LEU A 24 -2.28 -6.68 1.69
C LEU A 24 -1.87 -8.14 1.92
N GLY A 25 -1.26 -8.78 0.92
CA GLY A 25 -0.78 -10.16 1.02
C GLY A 25 0.30 -10.33 2.10
N LEU A 26 1.31 -9.46 2.11
CA LEU A 26 2.41 -9.50 3.08
C LEU A 26 1.91 -9.27 4.51
N LEU A 27 1.04 -8.28 4.73
CA LEU A 27 0.47 -8.00 6.05
C LEU A 27 -0.47 -9.12 6.51
N GLY A 28 -1.26 -9.70 5.61
CA GLY A 28 -2.10 -10.86 5.89
C GLY A 28 -1.28 -12.09 6.32
N GLY A 29 -0.12 -12.27 5.70
CA GLY A 29 0.88 -13.29 6.06
C GLY A 29 1.60 -13.03 7.39
N GLY A 30 1.47 -11.83 7.97
CA GLY A 30 2.05 -11.47 9.26
C GLY A 30 3.42 -10.80 9.19
N ALA A 31 3.86 -10.34 8.02
CA ALA A 31 5.10 -9.58 7.89
C ALA A 31 5.07 -8.28 8.73
N ALA A 32 6.26 -7.81 9.12
CA ALA A 32 6.38 -6.58 9.89
C ALA A 32 6.06 -5.36 9.02
N ILE A 33 5.30 -4.39 9.55
CA ILE A 33 4.83 -3.22 8.77
C ILE A 33 5.99 -2.44 8.12
N ALA A 34 7.11 -2.27 8.84
CA ALA A 34 8.29 -1.60 8.32
C ALA A 34 8.97 -2.38 7.17
N GLU A 35 8.99 -3.71 7.26
CA GLU A 35 9.49 -4.58 6.19
C GLU A 35 8.59 -4.52 4.96
N VAL A 36 7.26 -4.54 5.15
CA VAL A 36 6.29 -4.37 4.06
C VAL A 36 6.48 -3.04 3.35
N ALA A 37 6.66 -1.95 4.10
CA ALA A 37 6.92 -0.62 3.52
C ALA A 37 8.14 -0.65 2.59
N TRP A 38 9.24 -1.27 3.03
CA TRP A 38 10.44 -1.40 2.22
C TRP A 38 10.22 -2.29 0.97
N LEU A 39 9.54 -3.43 1.12
CA LEU A 39 9.27 -4.37 0.03
C LEU A 39 8.36 -3.80 -1.07
N VAL A 40 7.50 -2.84 -0.75
CA VAL A 40 6.61 -2.17 -1.71
C VAL A 40 7.11 -0.78 -2.14
N ASP A 41 8.43 -0.57 -2.06
CA ASP A 41 9.14 0.64 -2.49
C ASP A 41 8.73 1.94 -1.79
N TYR A 42 8.40 1.86 -0.50
CA TYR A 42 8.31 3.05 0.36
C TYR A 42 9.58 3.24 1.18
N PRO A 43 10.28 4.37 1.02
CA PRO A 43 11.53 4.63 1.74
C PRO A 43 11.30 4.84 3.24
N GLU A 44 10.09 5.21 3.65
CA GLU A 44 9.72 5.53 5.03
C GLU A 44 8.38 4.87 5.40
N PRO A 45 8.27 4.20 6.56
CA PRO A 45 7.01 3.61 7.02
C PRO A 45 5.86 4.62 7.07
N SER A 46 6.16 5.86 7.45
CA SER A 46 5.19 6.96 7.48
C SER A 46 4.57 7.27 6.12
N ALA A 47 5.34 7.14 5.03
CA ALA A 47 4.84 7.32 3.67
C ALA A 47 3.94 6.15 3.25
N PHE A 48 4.35 4.92 3.59
CA PHE A 48 3.53 3.72 3.39
C PHE A 48 2.20 3.82 4.13
N HIS A 49 2.17 4.24 5.40
CA HIS A 49 0.92 4.35 6.17
C HIS A 49 -0.11 5.27 5.50
N ARG A 50 0.33 6.40 4.95
CA ARG A 50 -0.57 7.33 4.25
C ARG A 50 -1.10 6.72 2.96
N ALA A 51 -0.24 6.08 2.17
CA ALA A 51 -0.63 5.42 0.94
C ALA A 51 -1.59 4.26 1.21
N PHE A 52 -1.25 3.38 2.15
CA PHE A 52 -2.08 2.25 2.56
C PHE A 52 -3.46 2.70 3.04
N ARG A 53 -3.54 3.76 3.86
CA ARG A 53 -4.83 4.31 4.30
C ARG A 53 -5.62 4.91 3.15
N ARG A 54 -4.96 5.60 2.21
CA ARG A 54 -5.61 6.11 0.99
C ARG A 54 -6.21 4.98 0.15
N TRP A 55 -5.52 3.85 0.05
CA TRP A 55 -5.93 2.72 -0.78
C TRP A 55 -6.99 1.82 -0.15
N THR A 56 -6.93 1.64 1.18
CA THR A 56 -7.72 0.62 1.90
C THR A 56 -8.74 1.22 2.87
N GLY A 57 -8.64 2.51 3.19
CA GLY A 57 -9.48 3.17 4.18
C GLY A 57 -9.05 2.98 5.64
N GLN A 58 -8.03 2.16 5.92
CA GLN A 58 -7.58 1.84 7.28
C GLN A 58 -6.06 1.85 7.43
N THR A 59 -5.54 1.81 8.66
CA THR A 59 -4.09 1.73 8.89
C THR A 59 -3.56 0.31 8.72
N PRO A 60 -2.27 0.12 8.37
CA PRO A 60 -1.64 -1.19 8.32
C PRO A 60 -1.79 -1.99 9.62
N GLU A 61 -1.70 -1.34 10.79
CA GLU A 61 -1.89 -1.96 12.10
C GLU A 61 -3.30 -2.50 12.27
N ALA A 62 -4.31 -1.69 11.92
CA ALA A 62 -5.71 -2.09 12.02
C ALA A 62 -6.02 -3.26 11.07
N PHE A 63 -5.43 -3.27 9.87
CA PHE A 63 -5.53 -4.40 8.95
C PHE A 63 -4.88 -5.66 9.51
N ARG A 64 -3.65 -5.55 10.02
CA ARG A 64 -2.93 -6.69 10.60
C ARG A 64 -3.65 -7.27 11.82
N ALA A 65 -4.22 -6.42 12.68
CA ALA A 65 -5.00 -6.86 13.83
C ALA A 65 -6.25 -7.67 13.41
N GLN A 66 -6.98 -7.21 12.39
CA GLN A 66 -8.14 -7.92 11.83
C GLN A 66 -7.74 -9.26 11.18
N ALA A 67 -6.65 -9.27 10.40
CA ALA A 67 -6.13 -10.47 9.77
C ALA A 67 -5.63 -11.51 10.79
N ALA A 68 -5.08 -11.06 11.92
CA ALA A 68 -4.69 -11.94 13.02
C ALA A 68 -5.90 -12.49 13.78
N ALA A 69 -6.97 -11.70 13.94
CA ALA A 69 -8.20 -12.14 14.61
C ALA A 69 -9.05 -13.11 13.76
N SER A 70 -8.83 -13.16 12.45
CA SER A 70 -9.54 -14.03 11.50
C SER A 70 -8.82 -15.36 11.23
N ARG A 71 -7.67 -15.60 11.86
CA ARG A 71 -6.93 -16.87 11.83
C ARG A 71 -7.27 -17.72 13.04
#